data_AF-A0A5R8VIS4-F1
#
_entry.id   AF-A0A5R8VIS4-F1
#
_cell.length_a   1.000
_cell.length_b   1.000
_cell.length_c   1.000
_cell.angle_alpha   90.00
_cell.angle_beta   90.00
_cell.angle_gamma   90.00
#
_symmetry.space_group_name_H-M   'P 1'
#
loop_
_entity.id
_entity.type
_entity.pdbx_description
1 polymer ?
#
loop_
_entity_poly.entity_id
_entity_poly.type
_entity_poly.pdbx_seq_one_letter_code
_entity_poly.pdbx_strand_id
1 'polypeptide(L)'
;MQTFLPYPDFRQSAAALDTARLGKQRVEALQTLRALVIPGYGWQTHPAIRMWMGYVPALTMYGLAMVDEWTKRGHPDNTRANIMEFAPQAAHPDYAAKIPMPPWLGDPEFHLSHRSKLLRKEPKFYGSVFPDAVPDMDYVWPEPRHEFLPQEPEGDILWILRSPHGDIDPQTLDTVALPPVSSSTAASLTGGDDDYSPVYLEDSSRRPSRQPRKAPPKQQVKKPTRKRLAQEEAFSTLPGKTPVAVPFEHGEKFVVGQVVGRPITLADGRFGRNFTVTEIIDRSAFAYPALLQDPRVFFPVEAP
;
A
#
# COMPACT_ATOMS: atom_id res chain seq x y z
N MET A 1 -7.95 -6.47 -6.60
CA MET A 1 -6.49 -6.35 -6.68
C MET A 1 -5.98 -7.43 -7.61
N GLN A 2 -5.68 -7.07 -8.85
CA GLN A 2 -5.09 -7.97 -9.84
C GLN A 2 -4.33 -7.14 -10.87
N THR A 3 -3.40 -7.77 -11.58
CA THR A 3 -2.66 -7.13 -12.67
C THR A 3 -3.25 -7.50 -14.04
N PHE A 4 -3.06 -6.64 -15.04
CA PHE A 4 -3.48 -6.88 -16.42
C PHE A 4 -2.26 -6.88 -17.35
N LEU A 5 -1.93 -8.05 -17.88
CA LEU A 5 -0.76 -8.29 -18.73
C LEU A 5 -1.18 -8.96 -20.05
N PRO A 6 -1.92 -8.24 -20.93
CA PRO A 6 -2.32 -8.78 -22.23
C PRO A 6 -1.13 -9.00 -23.21
N TYR A 7 0.06 -8.48 -22.89
CA TYR A 7 1.27 -8.56 -23.70
C TYR A 7 2.52 -8.85 -22.83
N PRO A 8 3.60 -9.39 -23.43
CA PRO A 8 4.85 -9.66 -22.72
C PRO A 8 5.65 -8.41 -22.36
N ASP A 9 5.23 -7.24 -22.85
CA ASP A 9 5.82 -5.95 -22.53
C ASP A 9 4.86 -5.12 -21.65
N PHE A 10 5.39 -4.53 -20.58
CA PHE A 10 4.59 -3.75 -19.62
C PHE A 10 4.06 -2.45 -20.22
N ARG A 11 4.81 -1.78 -21.10
CA ARG A 11 4.36 -0.53 -21.74
C ARG A 11 3.27 -0.82 -22.77
N GLN A 12 3.43 -1.88 -23.55
CA GLN A 12 2.41 -2.38 -24.48
C GLN A 12 1.14 -2.79 -23.73
N SER A 13 1.29 -3.48 -22.60
CA SER A 13 0.17 -3.82 -21.72
C SER A 13 -0.56 -2.58 -21.23
N ALA A 14 0.15 -1.56 -20.75
CA ALA A 14 -0.44 -0.32 -20.28
C ALA A 14 -1.18 0.44 -21.40
N ALA A 15 -0.55 0.57 -22.57
CA ALA A 15 -1.12 1.27 -23.72
C ALA A 15 -2.44 0.63 -24.20
N ALA A 16 -2.57 -0.70 -24.07
CA ALA A 16 -3.75 -1.43 -24.50
C ALA A 16 -4.97 -1.30 -23.56
N LEU A 17 -4.78 -0.79 -22.34
CA LEU A 17 -5.88 -0.66 -21.37
C LEU A 17 -6.74 0.58 -21.67
N ASP A 18 -8.05 0.43 -21.48
CA ASP A 18 -8.95 1.56 -21.35
C ASP A 18 -8.59 2.41 -20.12
N THR A 19 -8.98 3.69 -20.13
CA THR A 19 -8.63 4.67 -19.10
C THR A 19 -9.05 4.24 -17.69
N ALA A 20 -10.23 3.63 -17.52
CA ALA A 20 -10.70 3.24 -16.19
C ALA A 20 -9.85 2.12 -15.59
N ARG A 21 -9.48 1.12 -16.40
CA ARG A 21 -8.63 0.01 -15.95
C ARG A 21 -7.19 0.45 -15.76
N LEU A 22 -6.64 1.28 -16.65
CA LEU A 22 -5.31 1.87 -16.48
C LEU A 22 -5.19 2.66 -15.17
N GLY A 23 -6.15 3.53 -14.89
CA GLY A 23 -6.17 4.31 -13.64
C GLY A 23 -6.17 3.41 -12.41
N LYS A 24 -6.94 2.32 -12.45
CA LYS A 24 -6.98 1.32 -11.37
C LYS A 24 -5.67 0.53 -11.24
N GLN A 25 -5.01 0.22 -12.35
CA GLN A 25 -3.79 -0.60 -12.33
C GLN A 25 -2.62 0.05 -11.60
N ARG A 26 -2.52 1.39 -11.59
CA ARG A 26 -1.52 2.10 -10.76
C ARG A 26 -1.69 1.78 -9.28
N VAL A 27 -2.93 1.90 -8.78
CA VAL A 27 -3.28 1.63 -7.38
C VAL A 27 -3.16 0.15 -7.06
N GLU A 28 -3.67 -0.75 -7.93
CA GLU A 28 -3.59 -2.20 -7.69
C GLU A 28 -2.14 -2.72 -7.74
N ALA A 29 -1.26 -2.13 -8.56
CA ALA A 29 0.18 -2.43 -8.56
C ALA A 29 0.81 -2.06 -7.22
N LEU A 30 0.55 -0.85 -6.72
CA LEU A 30 1.04 -0.39 -5.41
C LEU A 30 0.52 -1.28 -4.27
N GLN A 31 -0.75 -1.66 -4.30
CA GLN A 31 -1.30 -2.57 -3.30
C GLN A 31 -0.68 -3.98 -3.38
N THR A 32 -0.35 -4.47 -4.57
CA THR A 32 0.33 -5.76 -4.76
C THR A 32 1.77 -5.69 -4.22
N LEU A 33 2.49 -4.61 -4.47
CA LEU A 33 3.82 -4.35 -3.87
C LEU A 33 3.75 -4.36 -2.34
N ARG A 34 2.80 -3.63 -1.77
CA ARG A 34 2.55 -3.62 -0.31
C ARG A 34 2.25 -5.03 0.21
N ALA A 35 1.43 -5.82 -0.49
CA ALA A 35 1.10 -7.18 -0.05
C ALA A 35 2.31 -8.13 -0.07
N LEU A 36 3.25 -7.96 -1.00
CA LEU A 36 4.47 -8.76 -1.10
C LEU A 36 5.50 -8.41 -0.02
N VAL A 37 5.52 -7.16 0.43
CA VAL A 37 6.61 -6.61 1.27
C VAL A 37 6.19 -6.35 2.71
N ILE A 38 4.97 -5.89 2.94
CA ILE A 38 4.52 -5.45 4.26
C ILE A 38 3.81 -6.61 4.99
N PRO A 39 4.29 -7.00 6.18
CA PRO A 39 3.70 -8.08 6.97
C PRO A 39 2.21 -7.86 7.24
N GLY A 40 1.41 -8.90 6.95
CA GLY A 40 -0.03 -8.88 7.20
C GLY A 40 -0.85 -7.86 6.38
N TYR A 41 -0.27 -7.25 5.34
CA TYR A 41 -0.98 -6.35 4.42
C TYR A 41 -1.75 -7.14 3.36
N GLY A 42 -3.04 -6.81 3.18
CA GLY A 42 -3.87 -7.38 2.12
C GLY A 42 -4.07 -8.89 2.22
N TRP A 43 -4.45 -9.53 1.10
CA TRP A 43 -4.63 -10.97 1.00
C TRP A 43 -3.41 -11.61 0.33
N GLN A 44 -2.36 -11.84 1.11
CA GLN A 44 -1.03 -12.27 0.61
C GLN A 44 -1.04 -13.63 -0.10
N THR A 45 -2.01 -14.48 0.22
CA THR A 45 -2.19 -15.80 -0.41
C THR A 45 -3.06 -15.78 -1.67
N HIS A 46 -3.49 -14.61 -2.14
CA HIS A 46 -4.23 -14.50 -3.40
C HIS A 46 -3.32 -14.87 -4.59
N PRO A 47 -3.79 -15.67 -5.58
CA PRO A 47 -2.98 -16.10 -6.73
C PRO A 47 -2.33 -14.95 -7.52
N ALA A 48 -3.07 -13.86 -7.76
CA ALA A 48 -2.54 -12.67 -8.46
C ALA A 48 -1.44 -11.91 -7.67
N ILE A 49 -1.30 -12.15 -6.36
CA ILE A 49 -0.17 -11.65 -5.56
C ILE A 49 0.95 -12.70 -5.58
N ARG A 50 0.63 -13.96 -5.32
CA ARG A 50 1.58 -15.09 -5.29
C ARG A 50 2.45 -15.16 -6.55
N MET A 51 1.89 -14.97 -7.74
CA MET A 51 2.67 -15.05 -9.00
C MET A 51 3.85 -14.07 -9.09
N TRP A 52 3.84 -12.99 -8.28
CA TRP A 52 4.87 -11.96 -8.22
C TRP A 52 5.91 -12.18 -7.10
N MET A 53 5.77 -13.22 -6.27
CA MET A 53 6.73 -13.52 -5.21
C MET A 53 8.13 -13.75 -5.81
N GLY A 54 9.13 -13.00 -5.31
CA GLY A 54 10.49 -12.97 -5.85
C GLY A 54 10.74 -11.95 -6.96
N TYR A 55 9.71 -11.21 -7.41
CA TYR A 55 9.79 -10.29 -8.55
C TYR A 55 9.32 -8.87 -8.22
N VAL A 56 9.55 -8.39 -6.99
CA VAL A 56 9.21 -7.02 -6.57
C VAL A 56 9.74 -5.95 -7.54
N PRO A 57 11.02 -5.97 -7.98
CA PRO A 57 11.51 -4.97 -8.94
C PRO A 57 10.79 -5.01 -10.30
N ALA A 58 10.42 -6.19 -10.81
CA ALA A 58 9.67 -6.31 -12.06
C ALA A 58 8.23 -5.78 -11.91
N LEU A 59 7.58 -6.04 -10.77
CA LEU A 59 6.28 -5.45 -10.47
C LEU A 59 6.36 -3.92 -10.32
N THR A 60 7.46 -3.39 -9.77
CA THR A 60 7.71 -1.94 -9.76
C THR A 60 7.81 -1.40 -11.19
N MET A 61 8.52 -2.07 -12.10
CA MET A 61 8.56 -1.67 -13.52
C MET A 61 7.17 -1.69 -14.16
N TYR A 62 6.36 -2.70 -13.87
CA TYR A 62 4.97 -2.77 -14.31
C TYR A 62 4.14 -1.58 -13.80
N GLY A 63 4.22 -1.28 -12.50
CA GLY A 63 3.53 -0.14 -11.90
C GLY A 63 3.95 1.19 -12.54
N LEU A 64 5.26 1.39 -12.74
CA LEU A 64 5.80 2.58 -13.41
C LEU A 64 5.33 2.70 -14.87
N ALA A 65 5.21 1.59 -15.60
CA ALA A 65 4.67 1.61 -16.96
C ALA A 65 3.19 2.05 -17.00
N MET A 66 2.39 1.64 -16.02
CA MET A 66 1.00 2.08 -15.87
C MET A 66 0.92 3.57 -15.53
N VAL A 67 1.83 4.06 -14.66
CA VAL A 67 1.94 5.49 -14.33
C VAL A 67 2.37 6.33 -15.53
N ASP A 68 3.39 5.87 -16.27
CA ASP A 68 3.90 6.57 -17.45
C ASP A 68 2.79 6.74 -18.50
N GLU A 69 2.04 5.68 -18.80
CA GLU A 69 0.94 5.75 -19.77
C GLU A 69 -0.23 6.61 -19.26
N TRP A 70 -0.54 6.56 -17.96
CA TRP A 70 -1.58 7.39 -17.35
C TRP A 70 -1.26 8.88 -17.43
N THR A 71 -0.02 9.25 -17.08
CA THR A 71 0.44 10.65 -17.14
C THR A 71 0.59 11.13 -18.58
N LYS A 72 1.03 10.27 -19.50
CA LYS A 72 1.06 10.54 -20.94
C LYS A 72 -0.33 10.84 -21.51
N ARG A 73 -1.40 10.26 -20.96
CA ARG A 73 -2.81 10.58 -21.31
C ARG A 73 -3.32 11.89 -20.70
N GLY A 74 -2.48 12.63 -19.96
CA GLY A 74 -2.81 13.92 -19.37
C GLY A 74 -3.50 13.85 -18.01
N HIS A 75 -3.45 12.70 -17.33
CA HIS A 75 -4.05 12.55 -16.02
C HIS A 75 -3.00 12.73 -14.89
N PRO A 76 -3.38 13.34 -13.75
CA PRO A 76 -2.48 13.51 -12.61
C PRO A 76 -2.21 12.16 -11.91
N ASP A 77 -1.00 12.00 -11.37
CA ASP A 77 -0.59 10.81 -10.63
C ASP A 77 0.00 11.19 -9.26
N ASN A 78 -0.32 10.38 -8.25
CA ASN A 78 0.19 10.45 -6.89
C ASN A 78 0.80 9.11 -6.42
N THR A 79 0.93 8.13 -7.32
CA THR A 79 1.38 6.76 -6.96
C THR A 79 2.85 6.50 -7.29
N ARG A 80 3.45 7.27 -8.21
CA ARG A 80 4.82 7.05 -8.71
C ARG A 80 5.86 6.94 -7.59
N ALA A 81 5.88 7.91 -6.69
CA ALA A 81 6.87 7.98 -5.61
C ALA A 81 6.75 6.74 -4.70
N ASN A 82 5.52 6.40 -4.31
CA ASN A 82 5.22 5.22 -3.50
C ASN A 82 5.61 3.91 -4.19
N ILE A 83 5.38 3.78 -5.51
CA ILE A 83 5.75 2.59 -6.28
C ILE A 83 7.28 2.46 -6.38
N MET A 84 7.98 3.56 -6.66
CA MET A 84 9.43 3.59 -6.86
C MET A 84 10.20 3.19 -5.59
N GLU A 85 9.68 3.53 -4.42
CA GLU A 85 10.31 3.22 -3.13
C GLU A 85 10.53 1.72 -2.89
N PHE A 86 9.70 0.85 -3.48
CA PHE A 86 9.85 -0.61 -3.35
C PHE A 86 11.07 -1.17 -4.08
N ALA A 87 11.50 -0.53 -5.16
CA ALA A 87 12.68 -0.92 -5.94
C ALA A 87 13.19 0.28 -6.75
N PRO A 88 13.95 1.22 -6.14
CA PRO A 88 14.44 2.42 -6.82
C PRO A 88 15.27 2.10 -8.08
N GLN A 89 15.98 0.98 -8.08
CA GLN A 89 16.75 0.48 -9.21
C GLN A 89 15.90 0.18 -10.46
N ALA A 90 14.59 -0.08 -10.31
CA ALA A 90 13.67 -0.31 -11.43
C ALA A 90 13.40 0.97 -12.25
N ALA A 91 13.63 2.15 -11.68
CA ALA A 91 13.50 3.43 -12.37
C ALA A 91 14.78 3.84 -13.10
N HIS A 92 15.93 3.19 -12.83
CA HIS A 92 17.21 3.54 -13.42
C HIS A 92 17.50 2.69 -14.67
N PRO A 93 17.69 3.28 -15.86
CA PRO A 93 17.81 2.53 -17.12
C PRO A 93 18.87 1.41 -17.10
N ASP A 94 20.06 1.70 -16.58
CA ASP A 94 21.18 0.73 -16.53
C ASP A 94 20.93 -0.48 -15.62
N TYR A 95 20.05 -0.33 -14.62
CA TYR A 95 19.69 -1.40 -13.69
C TYR A 95 18.42 -2.12 -14.14
N ALA A 96 17.48 -1.40 -14.75
CA ALA A 96 16.22 -1.97 -15.25
C ALA A 96 16.47 -3.14 -16.22
N ALA A 97 17.47 -3.04 -17.10
CA ALA A 97 17.83 -4.11 -18.03
C ALA A 97 18.38 -5.37 -17.36
N LYS A 98 18.83 -5.28 -16.10
CA LYS A 98 19.40 -6.40 -15.33
C LYS A 98 18.39 -7.03 -14.36
N ILE A 99 17.18 -6.47 -14.27
CA ILE A 99 16.14 -7.00 -13.38
C ILE A 99 15.66 -8.34 -13.91
N PRO A 100 15.70 -9.42 -13.09
CA PRO A 100 15.12 -10.69 -13.47
C PRO A 100 13.61 -10.54 -13.70
N MET A 101 13.15 -10.96 -14.88
CA MET A 101 11.73 -10.97 -15.21
C MET A 101 11.08 -12.28 -14.76
N PRO A 102 9.78 -12.27 -14.41
CA PRO A 102 9.06 -13.50 -14.13
C PRO A 102 9.08 -14.45 -15.34
N PRO A 103 9.29 -15.76 -15.16
CA PRO A 103 9.43 -16.71 -16.28
C PRO A 103 8.14 -16.90 -17.10
N TRP A 104 7.00 -16.55 -16.51
CA TRP A 104 5.69 -16.56 -17.17
C TRP A 104 5.45 -15.32 -18.04
N LEU A 105 6.28 -14.28 -17.93
CA LEU A 105 6.19 -13.11 -18.80
C LEU A 105 6.74 -13.50 -20.19
N GLY A 106 5.86 -13.60 -21.19
CA GLY A 106 6.18 -14.21 -22.48
C GLY A 106 5.35 -15.46 -22.78
N ASP A 107 4.71 -16.07 -21.78
CA ASP A 107 3.85 -17.23 -21.98
C ASP A 107 2.58 -16.84 -22.75
N PRO A 108 2.35 -17.41 -23.95
CA PRO A 108 1.18 -17.07 -24.76
C PRO A 108 -0.16 -17.37 -24.07
N GLU A 109 -0.26 -18.44 -23.29
CA GLU A 109 -1.49 -18.85 -22.62
C GLU A 109 -1.82 -17.88 -21.47
N PHE A 110 -0.80 -17.48 -20.72
CA PHE A 110 -0.92 -16.46 -19.68
C PHE A 110 -1.47 -15.14 -20.27
N HIS A 111 -0.84 -14.62 -21.32
CA HIS A 111 -1.27 -13.37 -21.95
C HIS A 111 -2.68 -13.46 -22.54
N LEU A 112 -3.01 -14.59 -23.17
CA LEU A 112 -4.35 -14.84 -23.71
C LEU A 112 -5.42 -14.85 -22.62
N SER A 113 -5.12 -15.43 -21.45
CA SER A 113 -6.06 -15.43 -20.32
C SER A 113 -6.37 -14.01 -19.82
N HIS A 114 -5.36 -13.12 -19.79
CA HIS A 114 -5.54 -11.72 -19.41
C HIS A 114 -6.33 -10.94 -20.48
N ARG A 115 -6.05 -11.15 -21.78
CA ARG A 115 -6.85 -10.58 -22.89
C ARG A 115 -8.32 -10.99 -22.80
N SER A 116 -8.57 -12.28 -22.58
CA SER A 116 -9.90 -12.86 -22.45
C SER A 116 -10.70 -12.26 -21.29
N LYS A 117 -10.05 -12.06 -20.14
CA LYS A 117 -10.70 -11.44 -18.99
C LYS A 117 -10.93 -9.93 -19.15
N LEU A 118 -10.06 -9.23 -19.88
CA LEU A 118 -10.31 -7.84 -20.27
C LEU A 118 -11.50 -7.73 -21.23
N LEU A 119 -11.59 -8.60 -22.24
CA LEU A 119 -12.73 -8.68 -23.14
C LEU A 119 -14.06 -8.87 -22.39
N ARG A 120 -14.10 -9.80 -21.44
CA ARG A 120 -15.29 -10.02 -20.62
C ARG A 120 -15.66 -8.80 -19.78
N LYS A 121 -14.68 -7.98 -19.39
CA LYS A 121 -14.89 -6.77 -18.59
C LYS A 121 -15.38 -5.57 -19.40
N GLU A 122 -14.92 -5.37 -20.64
CA GLU A 122 -15.51 -4.40 -21.59
C GLU A 122 -15.50 -4.95 -23.01
N PRO A 123 -16.57 -5.66 -23.41
CA PRO A 123 -16.65 -6.24 -24.75
C PRO A 123 -16.53 -5.19 -25.87
N LYS A 124 -17.11 -3.99 -25.66
CA LYS A 124 -17.11 -2.91 -26.65
C LYS A 124 -15.72 -2.33 -26.92
N PHE A 125 -14.90 -2.19 -25.89
CA PHE A 125 -13.56 -1.63 -26.03
C PHE A 125 -12.58 -2.69 -26.53
N TYR A 126 -12.57 -3.86 -25.89
CA TYR A 126 -11.55 -4.88 -26.15
C TYR A 126 -11.87 -5.80 -27.32
N GLY A 127 -13.11 -5.83 -27.83
CA GLY A 127 -13.49 -6.70 -28.96
C GLY A 127 -12.68 -6.44 -30.23
N SER A 128 -12.31 -5.18 -30.50
CA SER A 128 -11.41 -4.84 -31.62
C SER A 128 -9.93 -4.93 -31.25
N VAL A 129 -9.59 -4.75 -29.96
CA VAL A 129 -8.19 -4.75 -29.48
C VAL A 129 -7.65 -6.18 -29.36
N PHE A 130 -8.48 -7.14 -28.95
CA PHE A 130 -8.12 -8.55 -28.72
C PHE A 130 -9.04 -9.48 -29.50
N PRO A 131 -8.95 -9.52 -30.85
CA PRO A 131 -9.80 -10.38 -31.67
C PRO A 131 -9.53 -11.89 -31.46
N ASP A 132 -8.39 -12.23 -30.86
CA ASP A 132 -7.96 -13.58 -30.54
C ASP A 132 -8.41 -14.06 -29.14
N ALA A 133 -9.01 -13.19 -28.34
CA ALA A 133 -9.46 -13.51 -26.99
C ALA A 133 -10.57 -14.57 -26.99
N VAL A 134 -10.54 -15.46 -25.98
CA VAL A 134 -11.48 -16.57 -25.80
C VAL A 134 -12.40 -16.24 -24.62
N PRO A 135 -13.67 -15.82 -24.83
CA PRO A 135 -14.51 -15.23 -23.78
C PRO A 135 -14.69 -16.06 -22.49
N ASP A 136 -14.70 -17.39 -22.63
CA ASP A 136 -14.92 -18.33 -21.52
C ASP A 136 -13.63 -18.78 -20.82
N MET A 137 -12.47 -18.29 -21.25
CA MET A 137 -11.18 -18.67 -20.66
C MET A 137 -11.03 -18.15 -19.24
N ASP A 138 -10.55 -18.99 -18.33
CA ASP A 138 -10.18 -18.61 -16.97
C ASP A 138 -8.79 -17.99 -16.85
N TYR A 139 -8.56 -17.25 -15.76
CA TYR A 139 -7.23 -16.71 -15.52
C TYR A 139 -6.25 -17.85 -15.34
N VAL A 140 -5.10 -17.73 -16.00
CA VAL A 140 -3.94 -18.53 -15.68
C VAL A 140 -3.14 -17.76 -14.65
N TRP A 141 -3.02 -18.30 -13.43
CA TRP A 141 -2.20 -17.75 -12.37
C TRP A 141 -0.96 -18.62 -12.16
N PRO A 142 0.23 -18.14 -12.51
CA PRO A 142 1.48 -18.87 -12.27
C PRO A 142 1.72 -19.05 -10.77
N GLU A 143 2.11 -20.26 -10.38
CA GLU A 143 2.57 -20.50 -9.01
C GLU A 143 3.98 -19.94 -8.79
N PRO A 144 4.28 -19.40 -7.61
CA PRO A 144 5.60 -18.90 -7.31
C PRO A 144 6.60 -20.04 -7.20
N ARG A 145 7.85 -19.78 -7.62
CA ARG A 145 8.95 -20.74 -7.43
C ARG A 145 9.18 -21.04 -5.94
N HIS A 146 9.01 -20.03 -5.10
CA HIS A 146 9.14 -20.11 -3.66
C HIS A 146 8.08 -19.20 -3.02
N GLU A 147 7.41 -19.69 -1.97
CA GLU A 147 6.49 -18.86 -1.20
C GLU A 147 7.28 -17.98 -0.23
N PHE A 148 7.11 -16.67 -0.37
CA PHE A 148 7.69 -15.66 0.52
C PHE A 148 6.55 -14.87 1.15
N LEU A 149 6.27 -15.13 2.42
CA LEU A 149 5.37 -14.29 3.21
C LEU A 149 6.22 -13.32 4.02
N PRO A 150 5.99 -11.99 3.91
CA PRO A 150 6.76 -11.02 4.67
C PRO A 150 6.46 -11.20 6.16
N GLN A 151 7.51 -11.17 6.96
CA GLN A 151 7.45 -11.32 8.42
C GLN A 151 7.84 -10.01 9.09
N GLU A 152 7.41 -9.82 10.34
CA GLU A 152 7.89 -8.70 11.13
C GLU A 152 9.42 -8.80 11.28
N PRO A 153 10.14 -7.67 11.33
CA PRO A 153 11.58 -7.68 11.54
C PRO A 153 11.93 -8.34 12.89
N GLU A 154 13.07 -9.02 12.91
CA GLU A 154 13.69 -9.57 14.12
C GLU A 154 14.96 -8.77 14.48
N GLY A 155 15.35 -8.75 15.75
CA GLY A 155 16.57 -8.08 16.21
C GLY A 155 16.35 -6.64 16.64
N ASP A 156 17.17 -5.71 16.11
CA ASP A 156 17.15 -4.29 16.48
C ASP A 156 15.98 -3.58 15.79
N ILE A 157 14.90 -3.40 16.56
CA ILE A 157 13.62 -2.89 16.08
C ILE A 157 13.42 -1.45 16.54
N LEU A 158 12.97 -0.61 15.60
CA LEU A 158 12.40 0.70 15.86
C LEU A 158 10.89 0.65 15.67
N TRP A 159 10.11 1.04 16.69
CA TRP A 159 8.65 1.04 16.59
C TRP A 159 8.16 2.33 15.96
N ILE A 160 7.43 2.25 14.85
CA ILE A 160 6.79 3.41 14.24
C ILE A 160 5.43 3.63 14.90
N LEU A 161 5.18 4.85 15.39
CA LEU A 161 3.90 5.28 15.94
C LEU A 161 3.33 6.41 15.08
N ARG A 162 2.30 6.12 14.29
CA ARG A 162 1.53 7.14 13.58
C ARG A 162 0.56 7.79 14.54
N SER A 163 0.95 8.94 15.06
CA SER A 163 0.08 9.80 15.84
C SER A 163 -0.11 11.14 15.09
N PRO A 164 -1.34 11.64 14.94
CA PRO A 164 -1.55 12.98 14.41
C PRO A 164 -0.99 13.97 15.41
N HIS A 165 0.10 14.63 15.02
CA HIS A 165 0.61 15.82 15.70
C HIS A 165 0.17 17.03 14.89
N GLY A 166 -0.26 18.10 15.56
CA GLY A 166 -0.46 19.39 14.90
C GLY A 166 0.89 20.02 14.54
N ASP A 167 0.90 21.31 14.23
CA ASP A 167 2.13 22.09 14.02
C ASP A 167 2.86 22.31 15.36
N ILE A 168 3.44 21.24 15.91
CA ILE A 168 4.31 21.27 17.08
C ILE A 168 5.76 21.12 16.63
N ASP A 169 6.68 21.73 17.38
CA ASP A 169 8.11 21.52 17.16
C ASP A 169 8.44 20.04 17.47
N PRO A 170 8.97 19.27 16.51
CA PRO A 170 9.34 17.88 16.70
C PRO A 170 10.25 17.63 17.92
N GLN A 171 11.10 18.60 18.31
CA GLN A 171 12.00 18.47 19.46
C GLN A 171 11.29 18.60 20.81
N THR A 172 10.09 19.19 20.83
CA THR A 172 9.31 19.44 22.05
C THR A 172 8.36 18.29 22.41
N LEU A 173 8.38 17.20 21.63
CA LEU A 173 7.51 16.06 21.85
C LEU A 173 7.89 15.30 23.14
N ASP A 174 7.06 15.43 24.17
CA ASP A 174 7.28 14.86 25.50
C ASP A 174 6.37 13.67 25.82
N THR A 175 5.35 13.43 24.99
CA THR A 175 4.34 12.42 25.20
C THR A 175 3.88 11.81 23.88
N VAL A 176 3.56 10.52 23.90
CA VAL A 176 3.07 9.79 22.74
C VAL A 176 1.86 8.93 23.09
N ALA A 177 0.90 8.83 22.17
CA ALA A 177 -0.28 8.00 22.32
C ALA A 177 -0.77 7.50 20.96
N LEU A 178 -1.45 6.37 20.97
CA LEU A 178 -2.12 5.88 19.77
C LEU A 178 -3.27 6.84 19.38
N PRO A 179 -3.51 7.04 18.07
CA PRO A 179 -4.67 7.81 17.61
C PRO A 179 -5.97 7.15 18.06
N PRO A 180 -7.05 7.94 18.23
CA PRO A 180 -8.37 7.38 18.51
C PRO A 180 -8.82 6.46 17.37
N VAL A 181 -9.69 5.50 17.69
CA VAL A 181 -10.29 4.60 16.70
C VAL A 181 -11.33 5.39 15.90
N SER A 182 -10.87 6.13 14.91
CA SER A 182 -11.67 6.89 13.94
C SER A 182 -11.41 6.34 12.55
N SER A 183 -12.43 6.32 11.68
CA SER A 183 -12.35 5.69 10.36
C SER A 183 -11.49 6.44 9.33
N SER A 184 -10.99 7.64 9.63
CA SER A 184 -10.36 8.51 8.62
C SER A 184 -8.92 8.94 8.92
N THR A 185 -8.40 8.76 10.14
CA THR A 185 -7.15 9.46 10.54
C THR A 185 -5.87 8.69 10.22
N ALA A 186 -5.93 7.36 10.06
CA ALA A 186 -4.71 6.55 9.81
C ALA A 186 -4.25 6.58 8.34
N ALA A 187 -5.20 6.68 7.40
CA ALA A 187 -4.89 6.68 5.95
C ALA A 187 -4.40 8.04 5.45
N SER A 188 -4.80 9.15 6.08
CA SER A 188 -4.39 10.51 5.70
C SER A 188 -2.99 10.92 6.19
N LEU A 189 -2.33 10.09 7.01
CA LEU A 189 -1.00 10.36 7.59
C LEU A 189 0.14 9.63 6.85
N THR A 190 -0.19 8.79 5.87
CA THR A 190 0.76 8.42 4.83
C THR A 190 0.78 9.58 3.84
N GLY A 191 1.90 10.25 3.59
CA GLY A 191 2.02 11.37 2.64
C GLY A 191 1.61 11.09 1.17
N GLY A 192 0.89 9.99 0.90
CA GLY A 192 0.03 9.88 -0.25
C GLY A 192 -1.40 10.22 0.16
N ASP A 193 -1.97 11.23 -0.46
CA ASP A 193 -3.41 11.56 -0.46
C ASP A 193 -4.19 10.42 -1.18
N ASP A 194 -4.02 9.19 -0.72
CA ASP A 194 -4.69 7.98 -1.18
C ASP A 194 -6.03 7.91 -0.42
N ASP A 195 -6.97 8.77 -0.82
CA ASP A 195 -8.39 8.69 -0.44
C ASP A 195 -9.05 7.45 -1.09
N TYR A 196 -8.52 6.27 -0.76
CA TYR A 196 -9.08 4.99 -1.15
C TYR A 196 -9.52 4.21 0.08
N SER A 197 -10.75 4.48 0.51
CA SER A 197 -11.54 3.48 1.22
C SER A 197 -11.78 2.28 0.29
N PRO A 198 -11.54 1.03 0.72
CA PRO A 198 -11.83 -0.15 -0.09
C PRO A 198 -13.35 -0.28 -0.28
N VAL A 199 -13.86 0.32 -1.35
CA VAL A 199 -15.21 0.04 -1.85
C VAL A 199 -15.12 -1.28 -2.61
N TYR A 200 -15.53 -2.37 -1.96
CA TYR A 200 -16.02 -3.53 -2.68
C TYR A 200 -17.27 -3.08 -3.45
N LEU A 201 -17.10 -2.75 -4.73
CA LEU A 201 -18.22 -2.57 -5.64
C LEU A 201 -18.87 -3.95 -5.82
N GLU A 202 -19.99 -4.17 -5.13
CA GLU A 202 -20.96 -5.16 -5.56
C GLU A 202 -21.54 -4.72 -6.90
N ASP A 203 -21.55 -5.68 -7.82
CA ASP A 203 -22.06 -5.55 -9.17
C ASP A 203 -23.59 -5.50 -9.12
N SER A 204 -24.17 -4.29 -9.12
CA SER A 204 -25.55 -4.13 -9.55
C SER A 204 -25.81 -2.77 -10.19
N SER A 205 -26.15 -2.84 -11.47
CA SER A 205 -26.78 -1.77 -12.24
C SER A 205 -28.21 -1.55 -11.74
N ARG A 206 -28.62 -0.29 -11.48
CA ARG A 206 -30.00 0.22 -11.68
C ARG A 206 -30.13 1.73 -11.38
N ARG A 207 -30.52 2.46 -12.44
CA ARG A 207 -31.38 3.66 -12.58
C ARG A 207 -31.50 4.65 -11.39
N PRO A 208 -31.36 5.98 -11.60
CA PRO A 208 -31.48 6.97 -10.53
C PRO A 208 -32.94 7.18 -10.12
N SER A 209 -33.32 6.76 -8.91
CA SER A 209 -34.57 7.17 -8.26
C SER A 209 -34.34 8.39 -7.38
N ARG A 210 -35.08 9.47 -7.61
CA ARG A 210 -35.19 10.63 -6.71
C ARG A 210 -35.69 10.17 -5.33
N GLN A 211 -34.83 10.24 -4.31
CA GLN A 211 -35.23 10.12 -2.90
C GLN A 211 -34.75 11.33 -2.08
N PRO A 212 -35.53 11.76 -1.07
CA PRO A 212 -35.29 13.00 -0.34
C PRO A 212 -34.06 12.92 0.56
N ARG A 213 -33.40 14.07 0.77
CA ARG A 213 -32.19 14.26 1.58
C ARG A 213 -32.36 13.66 2.98
N LYS A 214 -31.75 12.50 3.24
CA LYS A 214 -31.59 11.92 4.59
C LYS A 214 -30.65 12.78 5.43
N ALA A 215 -30.99 12.98 6.69
CA ALA A 215 -30.13 13.61 7.70
C ALA A 215 -28.76 12.89 7.77
N PRO A 216 -27.66 13.61 8.09
CA PRO A 216 -26.34 13.00 8.17
C PRO A 216 -26.35 11.87 9.21
N PRO A 217 -25.79 10.69 8.88
CA PRO A 217 -25.78 9.57 9.80
C PRO A 217 -24.97 9.93 11.04
N LYS A 218 -25.53 9.67 12.24
CA LYS A 218 -24.78 9.74 13.51
C LYS A 218 -23.53 8.86 13.37
N GLN A 219 -22.34 9.43 13.55
CA GLN A 219 -21.09 8.68 13.55
C GLN A 219 -21.14 7.67 14.71
N GLN A 220 -21.36 6.40 14.38
CA GLN A 220 -21.27 5.32 15.35
C GLN A 220 -19.79 5.07 15.65
N VAL A 221 -19.41 5.12 16.93
CA VAL A 221 -18.08 4.72 17.39
C VAL A 221 -17.90 3.23 17.09
N LYS A 222 -17.10 2.91 16.07
CA LYS A 222 -16.86 1.52 15.66
C LYS A 222 -15.99 0.82 16.70
N LYS A 223 -16.33 -0.42 17.04
CA LYS A 223 -15.49 -1.27 17.89
C LYS A 223 -14.11 -1.51 17.22
N PRO A 224 -13.01 -1.56 17.98
CA PRO A 224 -11.69 -1.84 17.42
C PRO A 224 -11.64 -3.21 16.74
N THR A 225 -10.92 -3.33 15.63
CA THR A 225 -10.66 -4.62 14.97
C THR A 225 -9.65 -5.44 15.78
N ARG A 226 -9.59 -6.77 15.57
CA ARG A 226 -8.59 -7.64 16.23
C ARG A 226 -7.15 -7.16 15.96
N LYS A 227 -6.84 -6.73 14.73
CA LYS A 227 -5.53 -6.16 14.37
C LYS A 227 -5.24 -4.86 15.12
N ARG A 228 -6.26 -4.05 15.40
CA ARG A 228 -6.11 -2.82 16.17
C ARG A 228 -5.89 -3.10 17.66
N LEU A 229 -6.62 -4.06 18.23
CA LEU A 229 -6.41 -4.50 19.61
C LEU A 229 -4.99 -5.01 19.85
N ALA A 230 -4.43 -5.78 18.91
CA ALA A 230 -3.04 -6.24 18.99
C ALA A 230 -2.02 -5.07 19.01
N GLN A 231 -2.28 -3.99 18.25
CA GLN A 231 -1.44 -2.79 18.27
C GLN A 231 -1.54 -2.03 19.61
N GLU A 232 -2.75 -1.97 20.18
CA GLU A 232 -2.98 -1.37 21.50
C GLU A 232 -2.32 -2.17 22.62
N GLU A 233 -2.41 -3.49 22.57
CA GLU A 233 -1.71 -4.40 23.49
C GLU A 233 -0.19 -4.24 23.38
N ALA A 234 0.37 -4.25 22.16
CA ALA A 234 1.80 -4.02 21.93
C ALA A 234 2.26 -2.67 22.52
N PHE A 235 1.54 -1.58 22.24
CA PHE A 235 1.89 -0.26 22.77
C PHE A 235 1.76 -0.15 24.31
N SER A 236 0.72 -0.77 24.87
CA SER A 236 0.46 -0.76 26.31
C SER A 236 1.36 -1.70 27.13
N THR A 237 2.09 -2.59 26.46
CA THR A 237 3.04 -3.52 27.08
C THR A 237 4.51 -3.21 26.74
N LEU A 238 4.78 -2.12 26.00
CA LEU A 238 6.15 -1.70 25.69
C LEU A 238 7.03 -1.61 26.94
N PRO A 239 8.21 -2.27 26.93
CA PRO A 239 9.22 -2.05 27.95
C PRO A 239 9.64 -0.59 28.04
N GLY A 240 10.13 -0.18 29.20
CA GLY A 240 10.77 1.13 29.35
C GLY A 240 12.03 1.21 28.48
N LYS A 241 12.34 2.41 27.98
CA LYS A 241 13.47 2.68 27.06
C LYS A 241 13.35 2.04 25.68
N THR A 242 12.19 1.50 25.31
CA THR A 242 11.98 1.01 23.93
C THR A 242 12.02 2.19 22.96
N PRO A 243 12.80 2.10 21.86
CA PRO A 243 12.86 3.14 20.86
C PRO A 243 11.57 3.19 20.05
N VAL A 244 11.03 4.40 19.89
CA VAL A 244 9.83 4.71 19.12
C VAL A 244 10.14 5.89 18.21
N ALA A 245 9.70 5.80 16.96
CA ALA A 245 9.75 6.86 15.98
C ALA A 245 8.36 7.36 15.61
N VAL A 246 8.20 8.67 15.58
CA VAL A 246 6.95 9.35 15.24
C VAL A 246 7.14 10.12 13.93
N PRO A 247 6.31 9.89 12.90
CA PRO A 247 6.43 10.59 11.62
C PRO A 247 5.95 12.04 11.73
N PHE A 248 6.70 12.93 11.09
CA PHE A 248 6.42 14.36 10.89
C PHE A 248 6.55 14.70 9.40
N GLU A 249 6.14 15.91 9.01
CA GLU A 249 6.26 16.39 7.62
C GLU A 249 5.69 15.38 6.60
N HIS A 250 4.48 14.87 6.85
CA HIS A 250 3.82 13.84 6.02
C HIS A 250 4.59 12.50 5.88
N GLY A 251 5.51 12.23 6.82
CA GLY A 251 6.30 11.00 6.86
C GLY A 251 7.66 11.11 6.18
N GLU A 252 8.11 12.33 5.85
CA GLU A 252 9.46 12.60 5.35
C GLU A 252 10.51 12.62 6.46
N LYS A 253 10.12 12.96 7.70
CA LYS A 253 11.00 12.94 8.87
C LYS A 253 10.40 12.17 10.02
N PHE A 254 11.26 11.66 10.88
CA PHE A 254 10.89 10.88 12.05
C PHE A 254 11.60 11.40 13.29
N VAL A 255 10.82 11.73 14.31
CA VAL A 255 11.34 12.00 15.65
C VAL A 255 11.56 10.66 16.33
N VAL A 256 12.81 10.34 16.61
CA VAL A 256 13.21 9.11 17.29
C VAL A 256 13.46 9.43 18.76
N GLY A 257 12.94 8.59 19.64
CA GLY A 257 13.10 8.74 21.07
C GLY A 257 12.72 7.47 21.81
N GLN A 258 12.64 7.58 23.13
CA GLN A 258 12.36 6.43 23.99
C GLN A 258 11.12 6.67 24.85
N VAL A 259 10.34 5.62 25.05
CA VAL A 259 9.27 5.64 26.06
C VAL A 259 9.86 5.59 27.46
N VAL A 260 9.45 6.49 28.33
CA VAL A 260 10.00 6.64 29.69
C VAL A 260 8.90 6.67 30.76
N GLY A 261 9.28 6.26 31.96
CA GLY A 261 8.40 6.32 33.13
C GLY A 261 7.20 5.38 33.06
N ARG A 262 6.17 5.71 33.86
CA ARG A 262 4.92 4.94 33.93
C ARG A 262 3.96 5.39 32.83
N PRO A 263 3.04 4.52 32.37
CA PRO A 263 1.94 4.95 31.51
C PRO A 263 1.14 6.08 32.15
N ILE A 264 0.65 6.98 31.31
CA ILE A 264 -0.11 8.17 31.68
C ILE A 264 -1.47 8.16 30.99
N THR A 265 -2.40 8.94 31.54
CA THR A 265 -3.65 9.28 30.86
C THR A 265 -3.51 10.72 30.36
N LEU A 266 -3.63 10.92 29.05
CA LEU A 266 -3.58 12.25 28.44
C LEU A 266 -4.83 13.07 28.80
N ALA A 267 -4.77 14.37 28.55
CA ALA A 267 -5.89 15.30 28.82
C ALA A 267 -7.19 14.92 28.09
N ASP A 268 -7.08 14.24 26.95
CA ASP A 268 -8.20 13.73 26.16
C ASP A 268 -8.69 12.33 26.60
N GLY A 269 -8.15 11.79 27.69
CA GLY A 269 -8.51 10.50 28.26
C GLY A 269 -7.84 9.29 27.59
N ARG A 270 -7.00 9.49 26.57
CA ARG A 270 -6.27 8.39 25.93
C ARG A 270 -5.13 7.88 26.79
N PHE A 271 -4.84 6.59 26.62
CA PHE A 271 -3.62 5.99 27.14
C PHE A 271 -2.40 6.56 26.39
N GLY A 272 -1.46 7.13 27.14
CA GLY A 272 -0.22 7.69 26.63
C GLY A 272 1.01 7.21 27.39
N ARG A 273 2.18 7.56 26.86
CA ARG A 273 3.49 7.34 27.46
C ARG A 273 4.25 8.66 27.47
N ASN A 274 5.06 8.88 28.50
CA ASN A 274 6.08 9.91 28.40
C ASN A 274 7.13 9.47 27.38
N PHE A 275 7.66 10.42 26.65
CA PHE A 275 8.57 10.23 25.54
C PHE A 275 9.73 11.21 25.67
N THR A 276 10.93 10.76 25.36
CA THR A 276 12.12 11.63 25.33
C THR A 276 12.75 11.54 23.96
N VAL A 277 12.71 12.65 23.23
CA VAL A 277 13.36 12.79 21.93
C VAL A 277 14.87 12.58 22.09
N THR A 278 15.43 11.78 21.20
CA THR A 278 16.87 11.53 21.11
C THR A 278 17.44 12.19 19.85
N GLU A 279 16.76 12.04 18.71
CA GLU A 279 17.20 12.56 17.43
C GLU A 279 16.03 12.73 16.45
N ILE A 280 16.31 13.34 15.30
CA ILE A 280 15.40 13.43 14.17
C ILE A 280 16.13 12.88 12.96
N ILE A 281 15.52 11.90 12.29
CA ILE A 281 16.08 11.26 11.09
C ILE A 281 15.16 11.50 9.89
N ASP A 282 15.76 11.52 8.70
CA ASP A 282 15.00 11.54 7.45
C ASP A 282 14.50 10.13 7.09
N ARG A 283 13.42 10.07 6.32
CA ARG A 283 12.86 8.82 5.77
C ARG A 283 13.90 8.00 4.99
N SER A 284 14.87 8.66 4.38
CA SER A 284 15.97 8.03 3.64
C SER A 284 17.02 7.35 4.52
N ALA A 285 16.99 7.56 5.85
CA ALA A 285 17.89 6.89 6.78
C ALA A 285 17.55 5.39 6.92
N PHE A 286 16.30 4.99 6.66
CA PHE A 286 15.90 3.59 6.71
C PHE A 286 16.47 2.83 5.51
N ALA A 287 17.03 1.64 5.76
CA ALA A 287 17.58 0.79 4.70
C ALA A 287 16.53 0.39 3.65
N TYR A 288 15.27 0.18 4.08
CA TYR A 288 14.15 -0.11 3.19
C TYR A 288 12.89 0.71 3.51
N PRO A 289 12.83 1.98 3.06
CA PRO A 289 11.75 2.91 3.40
C PRO A 289 10.35 2.46 2.97
N ALA A 290 10.23 1.53 2.02
CA ALA A 290 8.95 0.99 1.57
C ALA A 290 8.13 0.35 2.70
N LEU A 291 8.78 -0.18 3.74
CA LEU A 291 8.11 -0.71 4.94
C LEU A 291 7.36 0.37 5.72
N LEU A 292 7.79 1.64 5.62
CA LEU A 292 7.11 2.79 6.22
C LEU A 292 5.82 3.16 5.48
N GLN A 293 5.43 2.43 4.42
CA GLN A 293 4.09 2.53 3.83
C GLN A 293 3.05 1.65 4.54
N ASP A 294 3.42 0.98 5.64
CA ASP A 294 2.50 0.17 6.43
C ASP A 294 1.33 1.02 6.96
N PRO A 295 0.06 0.64 6.68
CA PRO A 295 -1.11 1.40 7.12
C PRO A 295 -1.42 1.22 8.62
N ARG A 296 -0.72 0.33 9.33
CA ARG A 296 -0.82 0.20 10.78
C ARG A 296 -0.40 1.51 11.43
N VAL A 297 -1.01 1.80 12.57
CA VAL A 297 -0.68 3.00 13.35
C VAL A 297 0.42 2.73 14.37
N PHE A 298 0.68 1.47 14.67
CA PHE A 298 1.81 1.04 15.48
C PHE A 298 2.39 -0.25 14.93
N PHE A 299 3.65 -0.23 14.50
CA PHE A 299 4.29 -1.38 13.85
C PHE A 299 5.82 -1.31 13.98
N PRO A 300 6.50 -2.46 14.00
CA PRO A 300 7.95 -2.51 14.03
C PRO A 300 8.56 -2.36 12.63
N VAL A 301 9.72 -1.71 12.55
CA VAL A 301 10.63 -1.74 11.40
C VAL A 301 12.05 -2.02 11.89
N GLU A 302 12.93 -2.45 10.99
CA GLU A 302 14.37 -2.54 11.29
C GLU A 302 14.90 -1.13 11.61
N ALA A 303 15.71 -1.02 12.66
CA ALA A 303 16.33 0.24 13.03
C ALA A 303 17.35 0.68 11.94
N PRO A 304 17.41 1.99 11.61
CA PRO A 304 18.37 2.54 10.67
C PRO A 304 19.81 2.54 11.19
#